data_AF-A0A5J6L7X0-F1
#
_entry.id   AF-A0A5J6L7X0-F1
#
_cell.length_a   1.000
_cell.length_b   1.000
_cell.length_c   1.000
_cell.angle_alpha   90.00
_cell.angle_beta   90.00
_cell.angle_gamma   90.00
#
_symmetry.space_group_name_H-M   'P 1'
#
loop_
_entity.id
_entity.type
_entity.pdbx_description
1 polymer ?
#
loop_
_entity_poly.entity_id
_entity_poly.type
_entity_poly.pdbx_seq_one_letter_code
_entity_poly.pdbx_strand_id
1 'polypeptide(L)'
;MSDDALITHTRIASRQVVRGHLNAAYVERAAIDGVAGEGLADRTWHAAREVAESARREVNRALRERFGPRDPHRGWLGWLLFFTLLAAAFALVHALGVQRLPTDTGVSGWLGLAVAAMDLLLLAVARTRTLNRAFPRALAPTPVLLAVTTVALANGDLPGVEGALAGAVVSFATLVWVVAVRHRDAGARHEIDMAIPMAYLNAAPLLREGVAKIQDDVLAELGSDRAAQVVRVRDAVLAELATDHPKLRDAPSGVPAGALIIGHLTENWSPVYIPQGSDG
;
A
#
# COMPACT_ATOMS: atom_id res chain seq x y z
N MET A 1 31.12 29.80 -6.89
CA MET A 1 31.55 29.82 -5.46
C MET A 1 32.63 28.77 -5.26
N SER A 2 33.52 28.94 -4.29
CA SER A 2 34.47 27.88 -3.93
C SER A 2 33.75 26.69 -3.27
N ASP A 3 34.33 25.50 -3.38
CA ASP A 3 33.77 24.28 -2.77
C ASP A 3 33.58 24.44 -1.25
N ASP A 4 34.50 25.13 -0.54
CA ASP A 4 34.39 25.40 0.90
C ASP A 4 33.16 26.26 1.28
N ALA A 5 32.86 27.25 0.44
CA ALA A 5 31.69 28.11 0.64
C ALA A 5 30.39 27.33 0.40
N LEU A 6 30.37 26.45 -0.61
CA LEU A 6 29.24 25.59 -0.92
C LEU A 6 29.01 24.51 0.15
N ILE A 7 30.08 23.91 0.68
CA ILE A 7 30.01 22.96 1.80
C ILE A 7 29.40 23.65 3.02
N THR A 8 29.87 24.86 3.35
CA THR A 8 29.34 25.63 4.48
C THR A 8 27.87 25.96 4.30
N HIS A 9 27.47 26.45 3.12
CA HIS A 9 26.07 26.74 2.79
C HIS A 9 25.19 25.49 2.90
N THR A 10 25.58 24.40 2.23
CA THR A 10 24.85 23.13 2.19
C THR A 10 24.67 22.54 3.59
N ARG A 11 25.71 22.62 4.43
CA ARG A 11 25.64 22.19 5.83
C ARG A 11 24.64 23.01 6.64
N ILE A 12 24.66 24.34 6.51
CA ILE A 12 23.72 25.22 7.23
C ILE A 12 22.29 24.90 6.81
N ALA A 13 22.03 24.81 5.51
CA ALA A 13 20.71 24.44 4.97
C ALA A 13 20.26 23.05 5.46
N SER A 14 21.15 22.05 5.44
CA SER A 14 20.84 20.69 5.91
C SER A 14 20.51 20.65 7.41
N ARG A 15 21.15 21.49 8.24
CA ARG A 15 20.87 21.58 9.68
C ARG A 15 19.55 22.29 10.01
N GLN A 16 18.99 23.05 9.08
CA GLN A 16 17.67 23.66 9.24
C GLN A 16 16.53 22.65 9.00
N VAL A 17 16.82 21.51 8.37
CA VAL A 17 15.86 20.41 8.28
C VAL A 17 15.62 19.84 9.68
N VAL A 18 14.35 19.60 10.01
CA VAL A 18 13.94 19.01 11.29
C VAL A 18 14.78 17.74 11.54
N ARG A 19 15.44 17.65 12.70
CA ARG A 19 16.43 16.59 13.02
C ARG A 19 15.96 15.17 12.73
N GLY A 20 14.66 14.89 12.85
CA GLY A 20 14.07 13.58 12.58
C GLY A 20 13.77 13.28 11.10
N HIS A 21 13.96 14.25 10.19
CA HIS A 21 13.62 14.16 8.77
C HIS A 21 14.84 14.34 7.85
N LEU A 22 16.00 14.67 8.42
CA LEU A 22 17.24 14.74 7.67
C LEU A 22 17.58 13.37 7.07
N ASN A 23 17.71 13.33 5.76
CA ASN A 23 18.14 12.19 4.97
C ASN A 23 19.09 12.67 3.85
N ALA A 24 19.70 11.73 3.13
CA ALA A 24 20.72 12.05 2.15
C ALA A 24 20.17 12.84 0.94
N ALA A 25 18.89 12.68 0.59
CA ALA A 25 18.22 13.46 -0.45
C ALA A 25 18.09 14.94 -0.10
N TYR A 26 17.83 15.28 1.16
CA TYR A 26 17.81 16.69 1.61
C TYR A 26 19.20 17.34 1.55
N VAL A 27 20.27 16.59 1.83
CA VAL A 27 21.64 17.08 1.69
C VAL A 27 21.98 17.33 0.22
N GLU A 28 21.61 16.41 -0.67
CA GLU A 28 21.80 16.58 -2.11
C GLU A 28 20.98 17.75 -2.66
N ARG A 29 19.73 17.93 -2.22
CA ARG A 29 18.90 19.08 -2.57
C ARG A 29 19.60 20.39 -2.25
N ALA A 30 20.11 20.54 -1.02
CA ALA A 30 20.84 21.74 -0.61
C ALA A 30 22.14 21.96 -1.42
N ALA A 31 22.82 20.88 -1.82
CA ALA A 31 24.02 20.97 -2.67
C ALA A 31 23.68 21.42 -4.10
N ILE A 32 22.60 20.90 -4.69
CA ILE A 32 22.12 21.32 -6.02
C ILE A 32 21.69 22.78 -5.99
N ASP A 33 20.90 23.20 -4.98
CA ASP A 33 20.45 24.60 -4.85
C ASP A 33 21.65 25.56 -4.72
N GLY A 34 22.70 25.17 -3.99
CA GLY A 34 23.92 25.96 -3.86
C GLY A 34 24.74 26.09 -5.15
N VAL A 35 24.77 25.05 -5.99
CA VAL A 35 25.60 25.00 -7.21
C VAL A 35 24.88 25.55 -8.44
N ALA A 36 23.61 25.18 -8.62
CA ALA A 36 22.82 25.48 -9.81
C ALA A 36 21.86 26.68 -9.62
N GLY A 37 21.66 27.12 -8.37
CA GLY A 37 20.61 28.06 -8.01
C GLY A 37 19.27 27.37 -7.71
N GLU A 38 18.28 28.16 -7.32
CA GLU A 38 16.98 27.65 -6.90
C GLU A 38 16.21 26.99 -8.06
N GLY A 39 15.54 25.88 -7.76
CA GLY A 39 14.50 25.30 -8.61
C GLY A 39 14.87 24.01 -9.33
N LEU A 40 16.14 23.72 -9.62
CA LEU A 40 16.53 22.43 -10.22
C LEU A 40 16.26 21.27 -9.25
N ALA A 41 16.64 21.42 -7.98
CA ALA A 41 16.41 20.38 -6.99
C ALA A 41 14.91 20.13 -6.75
N ASP A 42 14.10 21.19 -6.75
CA ASP A 42 12.64 21.08 -6.63
C ASP A 42 11.99 20.40 -7.84
N ARG A 43 12.40 20.77 -9.06
CA ARG A 43 11.91 20.10 -10.28
C ARG A 43 12.29 18.62 -10.26
N THR A 44 13.51 18.28 -9.85
CA THR A 44 13.97 16.89 -9.72
C THR A 44 13.13 16.12 -8.70
N TRP A 45 12.86 16.74 -7.54
CA TRP A 45 12.02 16.16 -6.49
C TRP A 45 10.59 15.88 -6.99
N HIS A 46 9.96 16.86 -7.64
CA HIS A 46 8.62 16.71 -8.19
C HIS A 46 8.56 15.66 -9.30
N ALA A 47 9.53 15.66 -10.22
CA ALA A 47 9.60 14.69 -11.31
C ALA A 47 9.78 13.26 -10.79
N ALA A 48 10.70 13.04 -9.84
CA ALA A 48 10.92 11.72 -9.26
C ALA A 48 9.69 11.20 -8.51
N ARG A 49 9.01 12.08 -7.77
CA ARG A 49 7.75 11.75 -7.12
C ARG A 49 6.67 11.38 -8.14
N GLU A 50 6.55 12.16 -9.20
CA GLU A 50 5.54 11.93 -10.24
C GLU A 50 5.78 10.62 -11.00
N VAL A 51 7.04 10.26 -11.25
CA VAL A 51 7.41 8.95 -11.84
C VAL A 51 7.05 7.79 -10.90
N ALA A 52 7.31 7.89 -9.61
CA ALA A 52 6.88 6.87 -8.65
C ALA A 52 5.34 6.76 -8.55
N GLU A 53 4.64 7.89 -8.56
CA GLU A 53 3.17 7.93 -8.54
C GLU A 53 2.56 7.40 -9.85
N SER A 54 3.14 7.70 -11.00
CA SER A 54 2.68 7.20 -12.30
C SER A 54 2.82 5.69 -12.40
N ALA A 55 3.96 5.13 -11.97
CA ALA A 55 4.16 3.69 -11.88
C ALA A 55 3.13 3.02 -10.94
N ARG A 56 2.83 3.61 -9.79
CA ARG A 56 1.76 3.13 -8.89
C ARG A 56 0.36 3.26 -9.50
N ARG A 57 0.08 4.33 -10.24
CA ARG A 57 -1.19 4.49 -10.97
C ARG A 57 -1.35 3.39 -12.02
N GLU A 58 -0.27 3.05 -12.72
CA GLU A 58 -0.24 1.97 -13.70
C GLU A 58 -0.51 0.61 -13.07
N VAL A 59 0.14 0.29 -11.94
CA VAL A 59 -0.15 -0.93 -11.16
C VAL A 59 -1.65 -1.03 -10.83
N ASN A 60 -2.22 0.05 -10.29
CA ASN A 60 -3.65 0.10 -9.94
C ASN A 60 -4.57 0.02 -11.17
N ARG A 61 -4.14 0.57 -12.31
CA ARG A 61 -4.90 0.49 -13.56
C ARG A 61 -4.92 -0.95 -14.07
N ALA A 62 -3.76 -1.60 -14.17
CA ALA A 62 -3.62 -2.98 -14.62
C ALA A 62 -4.41 -3.96 -13.73
N LEU A 63 -4.37 -3.79 -12.41
CA LEU A 63 -5.13 -4.62 -11.47
C LEU A 63 -6.65 -4.44 -11.64
N ARG A 64 -7.12 -3.19 -11.79
CA ARG A 64 -8.55 -2.92 -11.99
C ARG A 64 -9.06 -3.43 -13.34
N GLU A 65 -8.31 -3.23 -14.41
CA GLU A 65 -8.67 -3.71 -15.75
C GLU A 65 -8.78 -5.24 -15.78
N ARG A 66 -7.87 -5.94 -15.10
CA ARG A 66 -7.83 -7.42 -15.08
C ARG A 66 -8.83 -8.04 -14.10
N PHE A 67 -8.94 -7.51 -12.88
CA PHE A 67 -9.71 -8.15 -11.81
C PHE A 67 -11.04 -7.47 -11.49
N GLY A 68 -11.21 -6.20 -11.88
CA GLY A 68 -12.43 -5.42 -11.65
C GLY A 68 -12.80 -5.36 -10.17
N PRO A 69 -14.04 -5.72 -9.77
CA PRO A 69 -14.48 -5.79 -8.38
C PRO A 69 -13.61 -6.64 -7.45
N ARG A 70 -12.91 -7.64 -8.01
CA ARG A 70 -12.06 -8.60 -7.28
C ARG A 70 -10.61 -8.13 -7.17
N ASP A 71 -10.30 -6.89 -7.55
CA ASP A 71 -8.97 -6.32 -7.43
C ASP A 71 -8.42 -6.54 -6.00
N PRO A 72 -7.29 -7.24 -5.85
CA PRO A 72 -6.72 -7.57 -4.55
C PRO A 72 -6.19 -6.36 -3.78
N HIS A 73 -5.98 -5.21 -4.44
CA HIS A 73 -5.47 -3.99 -3.83
C HIS A 73 -6.59 -3.01 -3.46
N ARG A 74 -7.51 -2.72 -4.40
CA ARG A 74 -8.59 -1.71 -4.22
C ARG A 74 -9.97 -2.15 -4.68
N GLY A 75 -10.20 -3.45 -4.83
CA GLY A 75 -11.51 -3.99 -5.20
C GLY A 75 -12.57 -3.71 -4.13
N TRP A 76 -13.76 -3.26 -4.55
CA TRP A 76 -14.83 -2.90 -3.62
C TRP A 76 -15.42 -4.11 -2.87
N LEU A 77 -15.19 -5.34 -3.36
CA LEU A 77 -15.58 -6.55 -2.63
C LEU A 77 -14.86 -6.68 -1.27
N GLY A 78 -13.68 -6.06 -1.10
CA GLY A 78 -13.02 -5.98 0.20
C GLY A 78 -13.81 -5.16 1.23
N TRP A 79 -14.44 -4.06 0.79
CA TRP A 79 -15.33 -3.26 1.64
C TRP A 79 -16.59 -4.02 2.01
N LEU A 80 -17.16 -4.77 1.07
CA LEU A 80 -18.31 -5.63 1.33
C LEU A 80 -18.00 -6.64 2.44
N LEU A 81 -16.84 -7.31 2.37
CA LEU A 81 -16.39 -8.21 3.44
C LEU A 81 -16.23 -7.51 4.78
N PHE A 82 -15.64 -6.31 4.79
CA PHE A 82 -15.51 -5.53 6.02
C PHE A 82 -16.87 -5.26 6.67
N PHE A 83 -17.88 -4.87 5.88
CA PHE A 83 -19.24 -4.63 6.38
C PHE A 83 -19.95 -5.90 6.85
N THR A 84 -19.76 -7.05 6.18
CA THR A 84 -20.30 -8.34 6.66
C THR A 84 -19.76 -8.71 8.03
N LEU A 85 -18.44 -8.58 8.21
CA LEU A 85 -17.78 -8.89 9.48
C LEU A 85 -18.22 -7.91 10.58
N LEU A 86 -18.30 -6.61 10.25
CA LEU A 86 -18.74 -5.58 11.19
C LEU A 86 -20.20 -5.80 11.64
N ALA A 87 -21.10 -6.11 10.70
CA ALA A 87 -22.50 -6.41 11.00
C ALA A 87 -22.64 -7.66 11.88
N ALA A 88 -21.88 -8.73 11.59
CA ALA A 88 -21.87 -9.93 12.42
C ALA A 88 -21.34 -9.67 13.83
N ALA A 89 -20.27 -8.88 13.96
CA ALA A 89 -19.73 -8.49 15.26
C ALA A 89 -20.74 -7.65 16.06
N PHE A 90 -21.41 -6.68 15.41
CA PHE A 90 -22.42 -5.86 16.07
C PHE A 90 -23.66 -6.67 16.47
N ALA A 91 -24.09 -7.62 15.63
CA ALA A 91 -25.18 -8.53 15.95
C ALA A 91 -24.89 -9.33 17.22
N LEU A 92 -23.65 -9.81 17.37
CA LEU A 92 -23.20 -10.54 18.55
C LEU A 92 -23.14 -9.64 19.79
N VAL A 93 -22.51 -8.46 19.69
CA VAL A 93 -22.42 -7.50 20.80
C VAL A 93 -23.81 -7.11 21.29
N HIS A 94 -24.74 -6.88 20.35
CA HIS A 94 -26.13 -6.60 20.66
C HIS A 94 -26.82 -7.79 21.34
N ALA A 95 -26.70 -9.01 20.81
CA ALA A 95 -27.31 -10.20 21.39
C ALA A 95 -26.80 -10.50 22.82
N LEU A 96 -25.52 -10.24 23.09
CA LEU A 96 -24.94 -10.41 24.43
C LEU A 96 -25.32 -9.27 25.40
N GLY A 97 -25.45 -8.04 24.90
CA GLY A 97 -25.80 -6.86 25.71
C GLY A 97 -27.30 -6.76 26.03
N VAL A 98 -28.16 -7.31 25.17
CA VAL A 98 -29.62 -7.11 25.22
C VAL A 98 -30.37 -8.14 26.06
N GLN A 99 -29.68 -9.10 26.69
CA GLN A 99 -30.26 -9.97 27.73
C GLN A 99 -30.87 -9.21 28.94
N ARG A 100 -30.86 -7.86 28.95
CA ARG A 100 -31.29 -7.01 30.08
C ARG A 100 -32.29 -5.90 29.72
N LEU A 101 -32.78 -5.79 28.47
CA LEU A 101 -33.64 -4.68 28.05
C LEU A 101 -35.00 -5.18 27.49
N PRO A 102 -36.14 -4.70 28.03
CA PRO A 102 -37.49 -5.19 27.67
C PRO A 102 -38.03 -4.69 26.31
N THR A 103 -37.21 -4.04 25.48
CA THR A 103 -37.62 -3.39 24.21
C THR A 103 -36.88 -3.93 22.99
N ASP A 104 -36.41 -5.17 23.01
CA ASP A 104 -35.68 -5.75 21.88
C ASP A 104 -36.59 -5.93 20.65
N THR A 105 -36.17 -5.36 19.52
CA THR A 105 -36.89 -5.36 18.23
C THR A 105 -36.33 -6.38 17.23
N GLY A 106 -35.39 -7.25 17.64
CA GLY A 106 -34.80 -8.26 16.76
C GLY A 106 -33.70 -7.72 15.84
N VAL A 107 -33.02 -6.64 16.24
CA VAL A 107 -31.93 -5.99 15.48
C VAL A 107 -30.84 -6.98 15.06
N SER A 108 -30.44 -7.89 15.95
CA SER A 108 -29.45 -8.93 15.65
C SER A 108 -29.88 -9.84 14.50
N GLY A 109 -31.18 -10.15 14.40
CA GLY A 109 -31.74 -10.92 13.27
C GLY A 109 -31.67 -10.16 11.95
N TRP A 110 -32.01 -8.87 11.95
CA TRP A 110 -31.90 -8.00 10.76
C TRP A 110 -30.45 -7.87 10.28
N LEU A 111 -29.49 -7.75 11.19
CA LEU A 111 -28.07 -7.74 10.85
C LEU A 111 -27.62 -9.08 10.25
N GLY A 112 -28.12 -10.21 10.77
CA GLY A 112 -27.90 -11.53 10.17
C GLY A 112 -28.41 -11.62 8.73
N LEU A 113 -29.61 -11.11 8.46
CA LEU A 113 -30.17 -11.04 7.10
C LEU A 113 -29.37 -10.09 6.19
N ALA A 114 -28.90 -8.97 6.70
CA ALA A 114 -28.04 -8.05 5.95
C ALA A 114 -26.72 -8.72 5.56
N VAL A 115 -26.12 -9.51 6.47
CA VAL A 115 -24.93 -10.32 6.15
C VAL A 115 -25.24 -11.33 5.05
N ALA A 116 -26.36 -12.06 5.14
CA ALA A 116 -26.76 -12.99 4.09
C ALA A 116 -26.90 -12.31 2.72
N ALA A 117 -27.55 -11.15 2.67
CA ALA A 117 -27.73 -10.39 1.43
C ALA A 117 -26.39 -9.92 0.84
N MET A 118 -25.47 -9.44 1.68
CA MET A 118 -24.13 -9.03 1.25
C MET A 118 -23.28 -10.22 0.76
N ASP A 119 -23.35 -11.37 1.42
CA ASP A 119 -22.64 -12.57 1.00
C ASP A 119 -23.19 -13.13 -0.32
N LEU A 120 -24.52 -13.10 -0.53
CA LEU A 120 -25.12 -13.43 -1.81
C LEU A 120 -24.72 -12.45 -2.92
N LEU A 121 -24.64 -11.16 -2.61
CA LEU A 121 -24.11 -10.16 -3.55
C LEU A 121 -22.66 -10.44 -3.92
N LEU A 122 -21.81 -10.81 -2.93
CA LEU A 122 -20.43 -11.22 -3.16
C LEU A 122 -20.38 -12.41 -4.13
N LEU A 123 -21.19 -13.44 -3.90
CA LEU A 123 -21.26 -14.60 -4.79
C LEU A 123 -21.78 -14.24 -6.18
N ALA A 124 -22.79 -13.37 -6.29
CA ALA A 124 -23.34 -12.92 -7.57
C ALA A 124 -22.31 -12.15 -8.41
N VAL A 125 -21.47 -11.33 -7.77
CA VAL A 125 -20.43 -10.53 -8.43
C VAL A 125 -19.18 -11.37 -8.73
N ALA A 126 -18.73 -12.20 -7.78
CA ALA A 126 -17.57 -13.07 -7.97
C ALA A 126 -17.86 -14.23 -8.93
N ARG A 127 -19.10 -14.72 -8.96
CA ARG A 127 -19.56 -15.90 -9.71
C ARG A 127 -18.66 -17.11 -9.43
N THR A 128 -18.11 -17.73 -10.47
CA THR A 128 -17.16 -18.85 -10.40
C THR A 128 -15.71 -18.38 -10.47
N ARG A 129 -15.43 -17.08 -10.37
CA ARG A 129 -14.06 -16.55 -10.46
C ARG A 129 -13.37 -16.61 -9.11
N THR A 130 -12.10 -16.99 -9.14
CA THR A 130 -11.26 -17.08 -7.96
C THR A 130 -11.04 -15.70 -7.30
N LEU A 131 -11.13 -15.66 -5.97
CA LEU A 131 -10.85 -14.51 -5.10
C LEU A 131 -9.49 -14.68 -4.42
N ASN A 132 -8.84 -13.58 -4.02
CA ASN A 132 -7.53 -13.57 -3.33
C ASN A 132 -7.56 -14.35 -2.01
N ARG A 133 -6.42 -14.94 -1.58
CA ARG A 133 -6.24 -15.65 -0.29
C ARG A 133 -6.70 -14.88 0.96
N ALA A 134 -6.77 -13.55 0.88
CA ALA A 134 -7.29 -12.72 1.97
C ALA A 134 -8.79 -12.92 2.22
N PHE A 135 -9.57 -13.21 1.17
CA PHE A 135 -11.03 -13.39 1.25
C PHE A 135 -11.47 -14.52 2.18
N PRO A 136 -11.00 -15.79 2.01
CA PRO A 136 -11.43 -16.87 2.91
C PRO A 136 -10.99 -16.62 4.36
N ARG A 137 -9.84 -15.95 4.59
CA ARG A 137 -9.39 -15.59 5.95
C ARG A 137 -10.28 -14.53 6.59
N ALA A 138 -10.71 -13.54 5.82
CA ALA A 138 -11.60 -12.48 6.29
C ALA A 138 -13.05 -12.96 6.46
N LEU A 139 -13.49 -13.93 5.65
CA LEU A 139 -14.83 -14.54 5.75
C LEU A 139 -14.96 -15.51 6.95
N ALA A 140 -13.89 -16.20 7.34
CA ALA A 140 -13.95 -17.26 8.34
C ALA A 140 -14.59 -16.86 9.69
N PRO A 141 -14.35 -15.66 10.26
CA PRO A 141 -14.97 -15.27 11.53
C PRO A 141 -16.48 -15.00 11.43
N THR A 142 -16.97 -14.52 10.28
CA THR A 142 -18.37 -14.09 10.10
C THR A 142 -19.41 -15.17 10.44
N PRO A 143 -19.36 -16.40 9.89
CA PRO A 143 -20.32 -17.45 10.24
C PRO A 143 -20.20 -17.89 11.71
N VAL A 144 -19.00 -17.83 12.30
CA VAL A 144 -18.79 -18.16 13.71
C VAL A 144 -19.49 -17.14 14.61
N LEU A 145 -19.29 -15.85 14.35
CA LEU A 145 -19.93 -14.77 15.11
C LEU A 145 -21.45 -14.86 15.03
N LEU A 146 -22.01 -15.14 13.84
CA LEU A 146 -23.45 -15.30 13.67
C LEU A 146 -23.97 -16.58 14.32
N ALA A 147 -23.24 -17.70 14.26
CA ALA A 147 -23.64 -18.93 14.95
C ALA A 147 -23.71 -18.73 16.47
N VAL A 148 -22.71 -18.07 17.07
CA VAL A 148 -22.72 -17.71 18.50
C VAL A 148 -23.88 -16.75 18.80
N THR A 149 -24.14 -15.79 17.92
CA THR A 149 -25.29 -14.88 18.04
C THR A 149 -26.61 -15.64 18.08
N THR A 150 -26.82 -16.59 17.15
CA THR A 150 -28.01 -17.44 17.11
C THR A 150 -28.21 -18.22 18.41
N VAL A 151 -27.14 -18.83 18.93
CA VAL A 151 -27.20 -19.58 20.21
C VAL A 151 -27.52 -18.65 21.38
N ALA A 152 -26.90 -17.46 21.43
CA ALA A 152 -27.15 -16.48 22.49
C ALA A 152 -28.61 -15.99 22.49
N LEU A 153 -29.17 -15.71 21.31
CA LEU A 153 -30.58 -15.32 21.16
C LEU A 153 -31.53 -16.46 21.54
N ALA A 154 -31.26 -17.68 21.07
CA ALA A 154 -32.09 -18.86 21.35
C ALA A 154 -32.12 -19.20 22.84
N ASN A 155 -30.97 -19.13 23.52
CA ASN A 155 -30.88 -19.37 24.97
C ASN A 155 -31.59 -18.28 25.79
N GLY A 156 -31.67 -17.06 25.27
CA GLY A 156 -32.35 -15.94 25.91
C GLY A 156 -33.83 -15.80 25.55
N ASP A 157 -34.37 -16.69 24.70
CA ASP A 157 -35.70 -16.58 24.10
C ASP A 157 -35.96 -15.21 23.44
N LEU A 158 -34.93 -14.68 22.77
CA LEU A 158 -34.94 -13.35 22.16
C LEU A 158 -35.37 -13.39 20.69
N PRO A 159 -36.04 -12.35 20.17
CA PRO A 159 -36.42 -12.28 18.76
C PRO A 159 -35.20 -12.22 17.82
N GLY A 160 -35.36 -12.69 16.58
CA GLY A 160 -34.34 -12.58 15.53
C GLY A 160 -33.42 -13.79 15.36
N VAL A 161 -33.68 -14.90 16.06
CA VAL A 161 -32.95 -16.19 15.92
C VAL A 161 -32.91 -16.63 14.45
N GLU A 162 -34.04 -16.59 13.74
CA GLU A 162 -34.14 -17.01 12.35
C GLU A 162 -33.23 -16.19 11.41
N GLY A 163 -33.21 -14.87 11.58
CA GLY A 163 -32.36 -13.98 10.78
C GLY A 163 -30.87 -14.19 11.04
N ALA A 164 -30.49 -14.37 12.30
CA ALA A 164 -29.10 -14.70 12.67
C ALA A 164 -28.68 -16.07 12.12
N LEU A 165 -29.55 -17.07 12.21
CA LEU A 165 -29.30 -18.42 11.68
C LEU A 165 -29.16 -18.41 10.15
N ALA A 166 -30.06 -17.71 9.45
CA ALA A 166 -29.98 -17.54 7.99
C ALA A 166 -28.65 -16.90 7.58
N GLY A 167 -28.24 -15.83 8.27
CA GLY A 167 -26.92 -15.20 8.10
C GLY A 167 -25.76 -16.18 8.30
N ALA A 168 -25.78 -16.96 9.39
CA ALA A 168 -24.74 -17.94 9.68
C ALA A 168 -24.62 -19.01 8.58
N VAL A 169 -25.76 -19.56 8.13
CA VAL A 169 -25.80 -20.59 7.07
C VAL A 169 -25.31 -20.05 5.73
N VAL A 170 -25.80 -18.88 5.32
CA VAL A 170 -25.39 -18.26 4.04
C VAL A 170 -23.91 -17.89 4.06
N SER A 171 -23.41 -17.36 5.17
CA SER A 171 -22.00 -16.98 5.29
C SER A 171 -21.08 -18.21 5.28
N PHE A 172 -21.49 -19.29 5.96
CA PHE A 172 -20.77 -20.55 5.92
C PHE A 172 -20.75 -21.16 4.51
N ALA A 173 -21.90 -21.20 3.83
CA ALA A 173 -21.98 -21.66 2.45
C ALA A 173 -21.11 -20.82 1.49
N THR A 174 -21.07 -19.50 1.69
CA THR A 174 -20.23 -18.56 0.94
C THR A 174 -18.75 -18.85 1.15
N LEU A 175 -18.32 -19.06 2.40
CA LEU A 175 -16.95 -19.46 2.72
C LEU A 175 -16.58 -20.78 2.03
N VAL A 176 -17.42 -21.81 2.16
CA VAL A 176 -17.21 -23.12 1.52
C VAL A 176 -17.12 -22.97 0.00
N TRP A 177 -18.00 -22.18 -0.61
CA TRP A 177 -17.98 -21.93 -2.05
C TRP A 177 -16.69 -21.24 -2.50
N VAL A 178 -16.26 -20.18 -1.82
CA VAL A 178 -15.02 -19.45 -2.15
C VAL A 178 -13.80 -20.37 -2.02
N VAL A 179 -13.76 -21.21 -0.99
CA VAL A 179 -12.69 -22.21 -0.80
C VAL A 179 -12.74 -23.25 -1.93
N ALA A 180 -13.91 -23.79 -2.27
CA ALA A 180 -14.08 -24.76 -3.33
C ALA A 180 -13.65 -24.22 -4.71
N VAL A 181 -14.06 -23.00 -5.07
CA VAL A 181 -13.64 -22.33 -6.31
C VAL A 181 -12.12 -22.15 -6.34
N ARG A 182 -11.50 -21.75 -5.22
CA ARG A 182 -10.03 -21.64 -5.11
C ARG A 182 -9.31 -22.98 -5.28
N HIS A 183 -9.90 -24.09 -4.84
CA HIS A 183 -9.32 -25.42 -5.02
C HIS A 183 -9.51 -25.98 -6.42
N ARG A 184 -10.61 -25.61 -7.11
CA ARG A 184 -10.93 -26.08 -8.46
C ARG A 184 -9.94 -25.60 -9.52
N ASP A 185 -9.46 -24.36 -9.41
CA ASP A 185 -8.59 -23.75 -10.41
C ASP A 185 -7.28 -23.25 -9.79
N ALA A 186 -6.26 -24.09 -9.83
CA ALA A 186 -4.93 -23.78 -9.33
C ALA A 186 -4.26 -22.63 -10.10
N GLY A 187 -4.55 -22.49 -11.40
CA GLY A 187 -3.99 -21.46 -12.27
C GLY A 187 -4.55 -20.08 -11.93
N ALA A 188 -5.88 -19.94 -11.91
CA ALA A 188 -6.54 -18.69 -11.53
C ALA A 188 -6.23 -18.28 -10.08
N ARG A 189 -6.04 -19.26 -9.18
CA ARG A 189 -5.58 -19.02 -7.81
C ARG A 189 -4.18 -18.43 -7.77
N HIS A 190 -3.23 -19.04 -8.50
CA HIS A 190 -1.86 -18.52 -8.55
C HIS A 190 -1.82 -17.13 -9.16
N GLU A 191 -2.59 -16.91 -10.24
CA GLU A 191 -2.71 -15.62 -10.91
C GLU A 191 -3.17 -14.50 -9.97
N ILE A 192 -4.26 -14.69 -9.23
CA ILE A 192 -4.78 -13.64 -8.34
C ILE A 192 -3.90 -13.45 -7.09
N ASP A 193 -3.30 -14.51 -6.56
CA ASP A 193 -2.44 -14.42 -5.39
C ASP A 193 -1.08 -13.74 -5.73
N MET A 194 -0.61 -13.87 -6.98
CA MET A 194 0.60 -13.20 -7.50
C MET A 194 0.33 -11.88 -8.23
N ALA A 195 -0.93 -11.46 -8.34
CA ALA A 195 -1.33 -10.29 -9.12
C ALA A 195 -0.62 -9.00 -8.70
N ILE A 196 -0.50 -8.74 -7.39
CA ILE A 196 0.16 -7.53 -6.89
C ILE A 196 1.66 -7.55 -7.19
N PRO A 197 2.45 -8.56 -6.78
CA PRO A 197 3.85 -8.65 -7.16
C PRO A 197 4.09 -8.53 -8.66
N MET A 198 3.30 -9.24 -9.47
CA MET A 198 3.47 -9.21 -10.93
C MET A 198 3.11 -7.85 -11.53
N ALA A 199 2.09 -7.16 -11.03
CA ALA A 199 1.75 -5.83 -11.50
C ALA A 199 2.89 -4.83 -11.20
N TYR A 200 3.51 -4.91 -10.02
CA TYR A 200 4.70 -4.11 -9.70
C TYR A 200 5.90 -4.50 -10.56
N LEU A 201 6.17 -5.79 -10.79
CA LEU A 201 7.24 -6.22 -11.69
C LEU A 201 7.04 -5.69 -13.12
N ASN A 202 5.81 -5.74 -13.64
CA ASN A 202 5.47 -5.27 -14.98
C ASN A 202 5.55 -3.73 -15.11
N ALA A 203 5.33 -2.98 -14.02
CA ALA A 203 5.47 -1.53 -14.00
C ALA A 203 6.91 -1.05 -13.73
N ALA A 204 7.82 -1.95 -13.32
CA ALA A 204 9.20 -1.59 -13.01
C ALA A 204 9.97 -0.96 -14.20
N PRO A 205 9.80 -1.42 -15.46
CA PRO A 205 10.42 -0.76 -16.61
C PRO A 205 10.02 0.71 -16.76
N LEU A 206 8.74 1.05 -16.56
CA LEU A 206 8.26 2.45 -16.62
C LEU A 206 8.94 3.33 -15.57
N LEU A 207 9.12 2.79 -14.35
CA LEU A 207 9.86 3.50 -13.32
C LEU A 207 11.33 3.68 -13.70
N ARG A 208 11.99 2.61 -14.17
CA ARG A 208 13.41 2.66 -14.58
C ARG A 208 13.65 3.66 -15.71
N GLU A 209 12.79 3.67 -16.71
CA GLU A 209 12.85 4.64 -17.82
C GLU A 209 12.65 6.07 -17.32
N GLY A 210 11.64 6.30 -16.47
CA GLY A 210 11.42 7.62 -15.88
C GLY A 210 12.57 8.09 -15.00
N VAL A 211 13.17 7.20 -14.21
CA VAL A 211 14.36 7.46 -13.38
C VAL A 211 15.56 7.83 -14.25
N ALA A 212 15.84 7.04 -15.29
CA ALA A 212 16.95 7.29 -16.21
C ALA A 212 16.78 8.65 -16.90
N LYS A 213 15.57 8.95 -17.37
CA LYS A 213 15.26 10.24 -17.99
C LYS A 213 15.49 11.43 -17.05
N ILE A 214 15.00 11.35 -15.80
CA ILE A 214 15.22 12.43 -14.82
C ILE A 214 16.72 12.59 -14.54
N GLN A 215 17.45 11.47 -14.43
CA GLN A 215 18.89 11.50 -14.20
C GLN A 215 19.63 12.18 -15.35
N ASP A 216 19.26 11.88 -16.60
CA ASP A 216 19.81 12.50 -17.80
C ASP A 216 19.47 14.00 -17.86
N ASP A 217 18.22 14.38 -17.57
CA ASP A 217 17.78 15.78 -17.55
C ASP A 217 18.57 16.61 -16.52
N VAL A 218 18.78 16.07 -15.32
CA VAL A 218 19.58 16.73 -14.27
C VAL A 218 21.04 16.90 -14.68
N LEU A 219 21.66 15.86 -15.24
CA LEU A 219 23.05 15.92 -15.67
C LEU A 219 23.25 16.86 -16.86
N ALA A 220 22.30 16.88 -17.80
CA ALA A 220 22.31 17.78 -18.94
C ALA A 220 22.18 19.25 -18.50
N GLU A 221 21.31 19.55 -17.53
CA GLU A 221 21.13 20.92 -17.02
C GLU A 221 22.35 21.41 -16.21
N LEU A 222 22.96 20.54 -15.41
CA LEU A 222 24.15 20.89 -14.64
C LEU A 222 25.39 21.01 -15.53
N GLY A 223 25.55 20.14 -16.52
CA GLY A 223 26.82 19.91 -17.20
C GLY A 223 27.84 19.18 -16.32
N SER A 224 28.93 18.68 -16.92
CA SER A 224 29.92 17.82 -16.26
C SER A 224 30.54 18.45 -15.01
N ASP A 225 30.92 19.73 -15.10
CA ASP A 225 31.73 20.39 -14.07
C ASP A 225 30.90 20.68 -12.81
N ARG A 226 29.67 21.16 -13.00
CA ARG A 226 28.75 21.43 -11.89
C ARG A 226 28.21 20.14 -11.29
N ALA A 227 27.94 19.11 -12.10
CA ALA A 227 27.54 17.81 -11.58
C ALA A 227 28.63 17.21 -10.68
N ALA A 228 29.90 17.28 -11.11
CA ALA A 228 31.03 16.85 -10.29
C ALA A 228 31.17 17.70 -9.01
N GLN A 229 30.89 19.00 -9.08
CA GLN A 229 30.90 19.88 -7.91
C GLN A 229 29.80 19.51 -6.89
N VAL A 230 28.57 19.26 -7.35
CA VAL A 230 27.46 18.79 -6.50
C VAL A 230 27.86 17.52 -5.75
N VAL A 231 28.43 16.53 -6.46
CA VAL A 231 28.87 15.26 -5.87
C VAL A 231 29.92 15.48 -4.77
N ARG A 232 30.95 16.29 -5.03
CA ARG A 232 31.99 16.59 -4.03
C ARG A 232 31.43 17.28 -2.79
N VAL A 233 30.60 18.31 -2.99
CA VAL A 233 29.99 19.08 -1.89
C VAL A 233 29.05 18.20 -1.06
N ARG A 234 28.19 17.42 -1.72
CA ARG A 234 27.24 16.48 -1.10
C ARG A 234 27.97 15.44 -0.26
N ASP A 235 28.96 14.77 -0.83
CA ASP A 235 29.67 13.67 -0.16
C ASP A 235 30.48 14.19 1.05
N ALA A 236 31.09 15.38 0.93
CA ALA A 236 31.77 16.03 2.05
C ALA A 236 30.81 16.36 3.21
N VAL A 237 29.63 16.91 2.90
CA VAL A 237 28.62 17.25 3.92
C VAL A 237 28.01 15.99 4.54
N LEU A 238 27.75 14.94 3.75
CA LEU A 238 27.27 13.66 4.25
C LEU A 238 28.27 13.04 5.23
N ALA A 239 29.57 13.04 4.89
CA ALA A 239 30.62 12.54 5.76
C ALA A 239 30.72 13.32 7.08
N GLU A 240 30.58 14.65 7.05
CA GLU A 240 30.56 15.48 8.26
C GLU A 240 29.34 15.15 9.13
N LEU A 241 28.14 15.18 8.54
CA LEU A 241 26.88 14.98 9.27
C LEU A 241 26.68 13.54 9.77
N ALA A 242 27.33 12.56 9.15
CA ALA A 242 27.29 11.15 9.55
C ALA A 242 27.85 10.88 10.96
N THR A 243 28.62 11.82 11.51
CA THR A 243 29.07 11.77 12.91
C THR A 243 27.90 11.91 13.89
N ASP A 244 27.03 12.89 13.64
CA ASP A 244 25.87 13.22 14.48
C ASP A 244 24.60 12.47 14.05
N HIS A 245 24.54 12.03 12.80
CA HIS A 245 23.39 11.36 12.20
C HIS A 245 23.82 10.01 11.58
N PRO A 246 23.90 8.93 12.38
CA PRO A 246 24.40 7.63 11.90
C PRO A 246 23.67 7.07 10.69
N LYS A 247 22.39 7.41 10.48
CA LYS A 247 21.58 7.00 9.31
C LYS A 247 22.13 7.51 7.97
N LEU A 248 22.97 8.55 7.98
CA LEU A 248 23.59 9.09 6.78
C LEU A 248 24.89 8.35 6.39
N ARG A 249 25.44 7.49 7.27
CA ARG A 249 26.68 6.74 7.00
C ARG A 249 26.54 5.78 5.81
N ASP A 250 25.36 5.20 5.65
CA ASP A 250 25.08 4.21 4.61
C ASP A 250 24.63 4.85 3.29
N ALA A 251 24.65 6.19 3.20
CA ALA A 251 24.33 6.88 1.97
C ALA A 251 25.39 6.54 0.89
N PRO A 252 24.97 6.14 -0.33
CA PRO A 252 25.91 5.75 -1.35
C PRO A 252 26.74 6.95 -1.83
N SER A 253 28.06 6.82 -1.74
CA SER A 253 29.03 7.85 -2.16
C SER A 253 29.32 7.77 -3.67
N GLY A 254 29.66 8.89 -4.29
CA GLY A 254 30.07 8.93 -5.70
C GLY A 254 28.96 8.66 -6.72
N VAL A 255 27.71 8.53 -6.27
CA VAL A 255 26.56 8.43 -7.19
C VAL A 255 26.35 9.76 -7.94
N PRO A 256 25.77 9.73 -9.17
CA PRO A 256 25.53 10.94 -9.96
C PRO A 256 24.74 12.02 -9.20
N ALA A 257 24.87 13.28 -9.63
CA ALA A 257 24.10 14.37 -9.06
C ALA A 257 22.59 14.14 -9.29
N GLY A 258 21.79 14.29 -8.23
CA GLY A 258 20.35 14.05 -8.22
C GLY A 258 19.95 12.61 -7.88
N ALA A 259 20.90 11.67 -7.83
CA ALA A 259 20.61 10.26 -7.62
C ALA A 259 20.06 9.95 -6.22
N LEU A 260 20.46 10.69 -5.17
CA LEU A 260 19.92 10.49 -3.81
C LEU A 260 18.48 11.00 -3.70
N ILE A 261 18.14 12.12 -4.36
CA ILE A 261 16.75 12.60 -4.46
C ILE A 261 15.89 11.59 -5.20
N ILE A 262 16.34 11.15 -6.37
CA ILE A 262 15.60 10.22 -7.22
C ILE A 262 15.43 8.87 -6.49
N GLY A 263 16.52 8.32 -5.93
CA GLY A 263 16.51 7.08 -5.16
C GLY A 263 15.58 7.16 -3.97
N HIS A 264 15.67 8.21 -3.15
CA HIS A 264 14.81 8.39 -1.97
C HIS A 264 13.31 8.33 -2.31
N LEU A 265 12.90 8.92 -3.43
CA LEU A 265 11.50 9.00 -3.84
C LEU A 265 11.02 7.74 -4.60
N THR A 266 11.94 6.97 -5.18
CA THR A 266 11.60 5.85 -6.06
C THR A 266 11.92 4.47 -5.48
N GLU A 267 12.82 4.34 -4.50
CA GLU A 267 13.19 3.04 -3.91
C GLU A 267 12.01 2.32 -3.24
N ASN A 268 11.17 3.06 -2.52
CA ASN A 268 10.02 2.51 -1.80
C ASN A 268 8.72 2.56 -2.61
N TRP A 269 8.82 2.58 -3.94
CA TRP A 269 7.64 2.64 -4.81
C TRP A 269 6.80 1.35 -4.75
N SER A 270 7.45 0.20 -4.55
CA SER A 270 6.87 -1.14 -4.45
C SER A 270 6.87 -1.64 -3.00
N PRO A 271 5.73 -2.16 -2.48
CA PRO A 271 5.67 -2.84 -1.18
C PRO A 271 6.24 -4.27 -1.22
N VAL A 272 6.60 -4.75 -2.41
CA VAL A 272 7.19 -6.07 -2.64
C VAL A 272 8.66 -5.87 -2.95
N TYR A 273 9.54 -6.62 -2.26
CA TYR A 273 10.94 -6.71 -2.62
C TYR A 273 11.06 -7.25 -4.05
N ILE A 274 11.48 -6.40 -4.97
CA ILE A 274 11.86 -6.78 -6.33
C ILE A 274 13.38 -6.91 -6.30
N PRO A 275 13.95 -8.12 -6.45
CA PRO A 275 15.39 -8.26 -6.56
C PRO A 275 15.89 -7.40 -7.71
N GLN A 276 16.75 -6.43 -7.43
CA GLN A 276 17.45 -5.70 -8.47
C GLN A 276 18.61 -6.60 -8.93
N GLY A 277 18.41 -7.36 -10.00
CA GLY A 277 19.43 -8.27 -10.50
C GLY A 277 18.87 -9.46 -11.28
N SER A 278 18.28 -9.20 -12.43
CA SER A 278 18.24 -10.18 -13.51
C SER A 278 18.28 -9.43 -14.84
N ASP A 279 19.37 -8.69 -15.04
CA ASP A 279 19.83 -8.42 -16.39
C ASP A 279 20.34 -9.77 -16.94
N GLY A 280 19.49 -10.40 -17.74
CA GLY A 280 19.83 -11.47 -18.67
C GLY A 280 19.48 -10.99 -20.07
#